data_AF-S3HDK3-F1
#
_entry.id   AF-S3HDK3-F1
#
_cell.length_a   1.000
_cell.length_b   1.000
_cell.length_c   1.000
_cell.angle_alpha   90.00
_cell.angle_beta   90.00
_cell.angle_gamma   90.00
#
_symmetry.space_group_name_H-M   'P 1'
#
loop_
_entity.id
_entity.type
_entity.pdbx_description
1 polymer ?
#
loop_
_entity_poly.entity_id
_entity_poly.type
_entity_poly.pdbx_seq_one_letter_code
_entity_poly.pdbx_strand_id
1 'polypeptide(L)' 'MIGKVKRKLYDHFRHAKVLDDRREVEVVVAVHMLKVQRRKKQFPEMAERHVAWMRPAEAANCVREPDLKQLLLSVS' A
#
# COMPACT_ATOMS: atom_id res chain seq x y z
N MET A 1 9.95 7.11 0.13
CA MET A 1 9.99 7.44 1.59
C MET A 1 11.34 7.02 2.15
N ILE A 2 11.82 7.66 3.22
CA ILE A 2 13.03 7.24 3.97
C ILE A 2 12.59 6.89 5.40
N GLY A 3 13.00 5.71 5.89
CA GLY A 3 12.62 5.22 7.22
C GLY A 3 13.12 3.81 7.51
N LYS A 4 12.58 3.19 8.55
CA LYS A 4 12.92 1.83 8.98
C LYS A 4 11.82 0.84 8.61
N VAL A 5 12.15 -0.16 7.79
CA VAL A 5 11.23 -1.25 7.41
C VAL A 5 11.36 -2.41 8.40
N LYS A 6 10.22 -2.99 8.81
CA LYS A 6 10.19 -4.31 9.46
C LYS A 6 10.25 -5.38 8.38
N ARG A 7 11.32 -6.19 8.35
CA ARG A 7 11.48 -7.29 7.37
C ARG A 7 10.43 -8.39 7.56
N LYS A 8 9.93 -8.56 8.78
CA LYS A 8 8.82 -9.47 9.08
C LYS A 8 7.60 -9.02 8.26
N LEU A 9 7.03 -9.97 7.52
CA LEU A 9 5.73 -9.83 6.88
C LEU A 9 4.69 -9.38 7.91
N TYR A 10 3.91 -8.37 7.55
CA TYR A 10 2.76 -7.96 8.35
C TYR A 10 1.56 -8.83 8.01
N ASP A 11 1.16 -8.83 6.74
CA ASP A 11 0.09 -9.67 6.19
C ASP A 11 0.13 -9.66 4.65
N HIS A 12 -0.87 -10.25 4.00
CA HIS A 12 -1.09 -10.15 2.56
C HIS A 12 -2.51 -9.69 2.23
N PHE A 13 -2.71 -9.21 1.01
CA PHE A 13 -4.04 -9.02 0.43
C PHE A 13 -4.06 -9.46 -1.04
N ARG A 14 -5.24 -9.75 -1.58
CA ARG A 14 -5.43 -10.08 -3.00
C ARG A 14 -5.72 -8.83 -3.81
N HIS A 15 -5.16 -8.76 -5.01
CA HIS A 15 -5.40 -7.68 -5.96
C HIS A 15 -5.57 -8.23 -7.37
N ALA A 16 -6.54 -7.69 -8.10
CA ALA A 16 -6.75 -7.94 -9.51
C ALA A 16 -5.82 -7.05 -10.35
N LYS A 17 -4.77 -7.66 -10.93
CA LYS A 17 -3.83 -6.94 -11.79
C LYS A 17 -4.22 -7.13 -13.26
N VAL A 18 -4.46 -6.03 -13.95
CA VAL A 18 -4.65 -6.03 -15.41
C VAL A 18 -3.29 -6.00 -16.10
N LEU A 19 -3.07 -6.93 -17.03
CA LEU A 19 -1.88 -7.03 -17.86
C LEU A 19 -2.02 -6.20 -19.14
N ASP A 20 -0.92 -6.00 -19.85
CA ASP A 20 -0.89 -5.20 -21.08
C ASP A 20 -1.79 -5.78 -22.19
N ASP A 21 -2.01 -7.09 -22.18
CA ASP A 21 -2.93 -7.81 -23.08
C ASP A 21 -4.39 -7.80 -22.60
N ARG A 22 -4.70 -6.97 -21.60
CA ARG A 22 -6.02 -6.79 -20.96
C ARG A 22 -6.54 -7.98 -20.17
N ARG A 23 -5.75 -9.04 -19.98
CA ARG A 23 -6.13 -10.11 -19.04
C ARG A 23 -6.02 -9.62 -17.61
N GLU A 24 -6.95 -10.05 -16.78
CA GLU A 24 -6.90 -9.84 -15.35
C GLU A 24 -6.35 -11.09 -14.67
N VAL A 25 -5.36 -10.91 -13.79
CA VAL A 25 -4.79 -11.98 -12.98
C VAL A 25 -4.87 -11.59 -11.51
N GLU A 26 -5.34 -12.53 -10.67
CA GLU A 26 -5.28 -12.35 -9.23
C GLU A 26 -3.83 -12.52 -8.75
N VAL A 27 -3.35 -11.56 -7.97
CA VAL A 27 -2.04 -11.63 -7.32
C VAL A 27 -2.17 -11.48 -5.82
N VAL A 28 -1.27 -12.13 -5.08
CA VAL A 28 -1.13 -11.95 -3.64
C VAL A 28 -0.03 -10.92 -3.37
N VAL A 29 -0.38 -9.84 -2.67
CA VAL A 29 0.54 -8.73 -2.36
C VAL A 29 0.96 -8.82 -0.91
N ALA A 30 2.28 -8.93 -0.66
CA ALA A 30 2.84 -8.91 0.68
C ALA A 30 2.92 -7.48 1.24
N VAL A 31 2.48 -7.32 2.49
CA VAL A 31 2.48 -6.03 3.21
C VAL A 31 3.54 -6.09 4.31
N HIS A 32 4.39 -5.06 4.35
CA HIS A 32 5.42 -4.89 5.36
C HIS A 32 5.32 -3.49 5.99
N MET A 33 5.57 -3.39 7.29
CA MET A 33 5.48 -2.13 8.02
C MET A 33 6.72 -1.25 7.80
N LEU A 34 6.51 0.01 7.42
CA LEU A 34 7.55 1.04 7.31
C LEU A 34 7.28 2.17 8.31
N LYS A 35 8.19 2.36 9.28
CA LYS A 35 8.19 3.57 10.11
C LYS A 35 8.91 4.67 9.36
N VAL A 36 8.14 5.58 8.77
CA VAL A 36 8.67 6.70 7.98
C VAL A 36 9.31 7.75 8.89
N GLN A 37 10.46 8.26 8.47
CA GLN A 37 11.16 9.37 9.14
C GLN A 37 11.05 10.67 8.33
N ARG A 38 11.19 10.58 7.00
CA ARG A 38 11.05 11.73 6.10
C ARG A 38 10.70 11.31 4.67
N ARG A 39 10.24 12.28 3.86
CA ARG A 39 10.04 12.10 2.42
C ARG A 39 11.20 12.75 1.65
N LYS A 40 11.72 12.07 0.61
CA LYS A 40 12.69 12.67 -0.32
C LYS A 40 11.96 13.70 -1.18
N LYS A 41 12.57 14.86 -1.42
CA LYS A 41 11.96 15.95 -2.20
C LYS A 41 11.83 15.63 -3.69
N GLN A 42 12.78 14.87 -4.24
CA GLN A 42 12.82 14.49 -5.66
C GLN A 42 13.15 13.01 -5.79
N PHE A 43 12.36 12.29 -6.59
CA PHE A 43 12.56 10.89 -6.98
C PHE A 43 11.82 10.65 -8.31
N PRO A 44 12.24 9.69 -9.15
CA PRO A 44 11.74 9.54 -10.52
C PRO A 44 10.21 9.46 -10.62
N GLU A 45 9.56 8.77 -9.67
CA GLU A 45 8.12 8.49 -9.68
C GLU A 45 7.29 9.55 -8.92
N MET A 46 7.86 10.69 -8.55
CA MET A 46 7.20 11.66 -7.66
C MET A 46 5.92 12.28 -8.23
N ALA A 47 5.77 12.27 -9.57
CA ALA A 47 4.59 12.78 -10.27
C ALA A 47 3.55 11.69 -10.56
N GLU A 48 3.87 10.42 -10.35
CA GLU A 48 3.01 9.28 -10.73
C GLU A 48 1.86 9.05 -9.74
N ARG A 49 2.00 9.51 -8.49
CA ARG A 49 1.01 9.28 -7.42
C ARG A 49 0.92 10.44 -6.46
N HIS A 50 -0.31 10.78 -6.08
CA HIS A 50 -0.57 11.67 -4.95
C HIS A 50 -0.42 10.91 -3.65
N VAL A 51 0.33 11.48 -2.70
CA VAL A 51 0.59 10.88 -1.39
C VAL A 51 -0.10 11.73 -0.32
N ALA A 52 -0.96 11.08 0.47
CA ALA A 52 -1.64 11.67 1.62
C ALA A 52 -1.36 10.86 2.88
N TRP A 53 -1.28 11.56 4.01
CA TRP A 53 -1.25 10.95 5.33
C TRP A 53 -2.67 10.94 5.88
N MET A 54 -3.13 9.79 6.33
CA MET A 54 -4.51 9.56 6.75
C MET A 54 -4.52 8.75 8.04
N ARG A 55 -5.59 8.85 8.81
CA ARG A 55 -5.86 7.87 9.86
C ARG A 55 -6.19 6.51 9.21
N PRO A 56 -5.90 5.37 9.86
CA PRO A 56 -6.15 4.06 9.27
C PRO A 56 -7.61 3.85 8.82
N ALA A 57 -8.58 4.32 9.61
CA ALA A 57 -10.00 4.26 9.27
C ALA A 57 -10.37 5.08 8.02
N GLU A 58 -9.74 6.23 7.83
CA GLU A 58 -9.96 7.07 6.62
C GLU A 58 -9.35 6.39 5.39
N ALA A 59 -8.12 5.87 5.51
CA ALA A 59 -7.44 5.15 4.44
C ALA A 59 -8.21 3.89 4.01
N ALA A 60 -8.79 3.16 4.96
CA ALA A 60 -9.62 1.98 4.71
C ALA A 60 -10.85 2.29 3.83
N ASN A 61 -11.34 3.54 3.83
CA ASN A 61 -12.43 3.95 2.95
C ASN A 61 -11.97 4.33 1.53
N CYS A 62 -10.66 4.49 1.30
CA CYS A 62 -10.09 4.87 0.02
C CYS A 62 -9.64 3.68 -0.83
N VAL A 63 -9.68 2.45 -0.29
CA VAL A 63 -9.26 1.22 -0.99
C VAL A 63 -10.47 0.40 -1.44
N ARG A 64 -10.31 -0.39 -2.51
CA ARG A 64 -11.39 -1.23 -3.06
C ARG A 64 -11.29 -2.68 -2.60
N GLU A 65 -10.09 -3.12 -2.28
CA GLU A 65 -9.78 -4.49 -1.88
C GLU A 65 -10.28 -4.75 -0.45
N PRO A 66 -11.23 -5.68 -0.24
CA PRO A 66 -11.77 -5.97 1.08
C PRO A 66 -10.71 -6.40 2.09
N ASP A 67 -9.78 -7.26 1.67
CA ASP A 67 -8.68 -7.76 2.50
C ASP A 67 -7.76 -6.61 2.94
N LEU A 68 -7.44 -5.67 2.04
CA LEU A 68 -6.64 -4.49 2.37
C LEU A 68 -7.40 -3.52 3.29
N LYS A 69 -8.70 -3.35 3.08
CA LYS A 69 -9.55 -2.55 3.96
C LYS A 69 -9.51 -3.07 5.39
N GLN A 70 -9.68 -4.38 5.58
CA GLN A 70 -9.62 -4.99 6.90
C GLN A 70 -8.23 -4.89 7.52
N LEU A 71 -7.18 -5.09 6.73
CA LEU A 71 -5.79 -4.91 7.17
C LEU A 71 -5.57 -3.47 7.67
N LEU A 72 -6.03 -2.45 6.95
CA LEU A 72 -5.88 -1.05 7.38
C LEU A 72 -6.65 -0.76 8.68
N LEU A 73 -7.83 -1.36 8.88
CA LEU A 73 -8.60 -1.21 10.11
C LEU A 73 -7.97 -1.91 11.33
N SER A 74 -7.11 -2.91 11.11
CA SER A 74 -6.39 -3.62 12.17
C SER A 74 -5.06 -2.98 12.55
N VAL A 75 -4.61 -1.95 11.80
CA VAL A 75 -3.41 -1.18 12.15
C VAL A 75 -3.69 -0.31 13.39
N SER A 76 -3.18 -0.76 14.54
CA SER A 76 -3.15 -0.04 15.82
C SER A 76 -1.83 0.69 16.05
#